data_AF-A0A970M1A5-F1
#
_entry.id   AF-A0A970M1A5-F1
#
_cell.length_a   1.000
_cell.length_b   1.000
_cell.length_c   1.000
_cell.angle_alpha   90.00
_cell.angle_beta   90.00
_cell.angle_gamma   90.00
#
_symmetry.space_group_name_H-M   'P 1'
#
loop_
_entity.id
_entity.type
_entity.pdbx_description
1 polymer ?
#
loop_
_entity_poly.entity_id
_entity_poly.type
_entity_poly.pdbx_seq_one_letter_code
_entity_poly.pdbx_strand_id
1 'polypeptide(L)'
;RAAPVDEAALHRDFGDRFSERDETRWDAGRRALVAERVRRFAGIVLDSRPTGRPDPAAAAQALTDAVRSLGLEVLPWSDALGQWRARVAGLRAWMPELGLPDLGDDALMATLDHWLRPAFKGKSRLDALGADDLSNALRASLDWALQQKLDALAPVRITVPSGQARVIDYAIGDDGAPRPPVLAVKLQELFGLADTPRIADGRVPLLLHLLSPAGRPLQVTADLRSFWDRTWSEVRREMKGRYPRHPWPEDPWNAVPTHRARPRG
;
A
#
# COMPACT_ATOMS: atom_id res chain seq x y z
N ARG A 1 -37.73 -38.97 -15.94
CA ARG A 1 -39.08 -38.74 -15.36
C ARG A 1 -38.87 -38.30 -13.93
N ALA A 2 -39.52 -37.23 -13.47
CA ALA A 2 -39.58 -36.85 -12.06
C ALA A 2 -40.99 -37.11 -11.53
N ALA A 3 -41.13 -37.41 -10.24
CA ALA A 3 -42.41 -37.59 -9.56
C ALA A 3 -42.43 -36.70 -8.30
N PRO A 4 -43.59 -36.12 -7.92
CA PRO A 4 -43.71 -35.38 -6.69
C PRO A 4 -43.41 -36.30 -5.50
N VAL A 5 -42.69 -35.78 -4.50
CA VAL A 5 -42.37 -36.50 -3.27
C VAL A 5 -42.83 -35.69 -2.07
N ASP A 6 -43.39 -36.37 -1.07
CA ASP A 6 -43.78 -35.78 0.20
C ASP A 6 -42.55 -35.70 1.12
N GLU A 7 -42.33 -34.54 1.74
CA GLU A 7 -41.24 -34.33 2.70
C GLU A 7 -41.35 -35.29 3.90
N ALA A 8 -42.56 -35.65 4.32
CA ALA A 8 -42.76 -36.62 5.39
C ALA A 8 -42.27 -38.03 5.00
N ALA A 9 -42.34 -38.40 3.71
CA ALA A 9 -41.76 -39.64 3.22
C ALA A 9 -40.22 -39.58 3.22
N LEU A 10 -39.65 -38.44 2.81
CA LEU A 10 -38.20 -38.25 2.86
C LEU A 10 -37.65 -38.34 4.29
N HIS A 11 -38.35 -37.76 5.27
CA HIS A 11 -37.94 -37.84 6.67
C HIS A 11 -37.94 -39.26 7.22
N ARG A 12 -38.92 -40.09 6.84
CA ARG A 12 -38.99 -41.50 7.27
C ARG A 12 -37.88 -42.34 6.66
N ASP A 13 -37.66 -42.19 5.36
CA ASP A 13 -36.83 -43.12 4.58
C ASP A 13 -35.36 -42.67 4.48
N PHE A 14 -35.09 -41.37 4.64
CA PHE A 14 -33.78 -40.74 4.41
C PHE A 14 -33.46 -39.64 5.44
N GLY A 15 -33.91 -39.82 6.69
CA GLY A 15 -33.74 -38.84 7.76
C GLY A 15 -32.29 -38.43 8.01
N ASP A 16 -31.33 -39.33 7.77
CA ASP A 16 -29.88 -39.10 7.87
C ASP A 16 -29.34 -38.09 6.83
N ARG A 17 -30.08 -37.85 5.75
CA ARG A 17 -29.73 -36.86 4.72
C ARG A 17 -30.24 -35.47 5.02
N PHE A 18 -31.04 -35.31 6.08
CA PHE A 18 -31.43 -33.99 6.56
C PHE A 18 -30.33 -33.40 7.43
N SER A 19 -30.05 -32.12 7.23
CA SER A 19 -29.12 -31.39 8.09
C SER A 19 -29.66 -30.01 8.38
N GLU A 20 -29.55 -29.58 9.63
CA GLU A 20 -29.80 -28.20 10.04
C GLU A 20 -28.51 -27.64 10.64
N ARG A 21 -28.03 -26.52 10.09
CA ARG A 21 -26.78 -25.89 10.54
C ARG A 21 -26.90 -24.37 10.49
N ASP A 22 -26.21 -23.71 11.40
CA ASP A 22 -26.01 -22.27 11.33
C ASP A 22 -24.91 -21.98 10.31
N GLU A 23 -25.22 -21.14 9.33
CA GLU A 23 -24.31 -20.72 8.27
C GLU A 23 -24.21 -19.20 8.27
N THR A 24 -23.02 -18.71 7.95
CA THR A 24 -22.76 -17.28 7.80
C THR A 24 -22.40 -17.03 6.36
N ARG A 25 -23.25 -16.30 5.64
CA ARG A 25 -23.01 -15.97 4.23
C ARG A 25 -22.82 -14.48 4.03
N TRP A 26 -22.00 -14.13 3.04
CA TRP A 26 -21.90 -12.78 2.55
C TRP A 26 -23.15 -12.39 1.74
N ASP A 27 -23.76 -11.26 2.06
CA ASP A 27 -24.81 -10.63 1.27
C ASP A 27 -24.21 -9.44 0.51
N ALA A 28 -24.08 -9.58 -0.81
CA ALA A 28 -23.47 -8.56 -1.67
C ALA A 28 -24.27 -7.26 -1.71
N GLY A 29 -25.61 -7.32 -1.63
CA GLY A 29 -26.48 -6.15 -1.65
C GLY A 29 -26.36 -5.33 -0.37
N ARG A 30 -26.22 -5.99 0.78
CA ARG A 30 -26.05 -5.36 2.10
C ARG A 30 -24.60 -5.08 2.47
N ARG A 31 -23.65 -5.64 1.72
CA ARG A 31 -22.21 -5.68 2.04
C ARG A 31 -21.94 -6.09 3.49
N ALA A 32 -22.70 -7.08 3.96
CA ALA A 32 -22.68 -7.53 5.33
C ALA A 32 -22.88 -9.04 5.42
N LEU A 33 -22.50 -9.62 6.54
CA LEU A 33 -22.81 -11.02 6.81
C LEU A 33 -24.27 -11.18 7.24
N VAL A 34 -24.89 -12.23 6.72
CA VAL A 34 -26.18 -12.73 7.19
C VAL A 34 -25.93 -14.08 7.83
N ALA A 35 -26.26 -14.19 9.10
CA ALA A 35 -26.32 -15.48 9.80
C ALA A 35 -27.71 -16.08 9.55
N GLU A 36 -27.75 -17.33 9.11
CA GLU A 36 -29.00 -18.05 8.88
C GLU A 36 -28.88 -19.49 9.33
N ARG A 37 -29.95 -20.03 9.92
CA ARG A 37 -30.12 -21.46 10.15
C ARG A 37 -30.72 -22.05 8.88
N VAL A 38 -29.94 -22.90 8.23
CA VAL A 38 -30.32 -23.49 6.95
C VAL A 38 -30.62 -24.98 7.16
N ARG A 39 -31.80 -25.39 6.70
CA ARG A 39 -32.24 -26.78 6.72
C ARG A 39 -32.13 -27.34 5.30
N ARG A 40 -31.40 -28.44 5.14
CA ARG A 40 -31.14 -29.08 3.85
C ARG A 40 -31.57 -30.54 3.83
N PHE A 41 -31.90 -31.04 2.64
CA PHE A 41 -31.97 -32.46 2.32
C PHE A 41 -30.97 -32.79 1.21
N ALA A 42 -29.99 -33.66 1.49
CA ALA A 42 -28.96 -34.06 0.53
C ALA A 42 -28.27 -32.87 -0.19
N GLY A 43 -28.05 -31.75 0.52
CA GLY A 43 -27.45 -30.53 -0.01
C GLY A 43 -28.45 -29.49 -0.56
N ILE A 44 -29.70 -29.87 -0.81
CA ILE A 44 -30.76 -28.97 -1.30
C ILE A 44 -31.33 -28.17 -0.13
N VAL A 45 -31.34 -26.84 -0.22
CA VAL A 45 -31.94 -25.96 0.80
C VAL A 45 -33.46 -26.09 0.77
N LEU A 46 -34.04 -26.45 1.92
CA LEU A 46 -35.48 -26.56 2.14
C LEU A 46 -36.06 -25.32 2.82
N ASP A 47 -35.35 -24.81 3.84
CA ASP A 47 -35.74 -23.62 4.62
C ASP A 47 -34.48 -22.87 5.06
N SER A 48 -34.60 -21.54 5.19
CA SER A 48 -33.55 -20.67 5.74
C SER A 48 -34.18 -19.59 6.60
N ARG A 49 -33.69 -19.45 7.83
CA ARG A 49 -34.17 -18.45 8.80
C ARG A 49 -33.02 -17.64 9.35
N PRO A 50 -33.11 -16.30 9.44
CA PRO A 50 -32.09 -15.49 10.07
C PRO A 50 -31.81 -15.97 11.49
N THR A 51 -30.55 -16.27 11.79
CA THR A 51 -30.06 -16.43 13.16
C THR A 51 -29.46 -15.10 13.61
N GLY A 52 -29.50 -14.83 14.91
CA GLY A 52 -29.14 -13.54 15.48
C GLY A 52 -27.71 -13.10 15.15
N ARG A 53 -26.77 -13.33 16.06
CA ARG A 53 -25.37 -12.92 15.87
C ARG A 53 -24.54 -14.13 15.39
N PRO A 54 -23.82 -14.03 14.26
CA PRO A 54 -22.97 -15.13 13.80
C PRO A 54 -21.86 -15.43 14.82
N ASP A 55 -21.40 -16.68 14.85
CA ASP A 55 -20.20 -17.07 15.57
C ASP A 55 -19.01 -16.18 15.12
N PRO A 56 -18.23 -15.58 16.03
CA PRO A 56 -17.15 -14.66 15.64
C PRO A 56 -16.08 -15.28 14.73
N ALA A 57 -15.78 -16.57 14.88
CA ALA A 57 -14.79 -17.23 14.03
C ALA A 57 -15.36 -17.50 12.63
N ALA A 58 -16.60 -17.98 12.55
CA ALA A 58 -17.32 -18.12 11.28
C ALA A 58 -17.51 -16.76 10.56
N ALA A 59 -17.78 -15.69 11.30
CA ALA A 59 -17.89 -14.34 10.75
C ALA A 59 -16.55 -13.85 10.17
N ALA A 60 -15.45 -14.01 10.90
CA ALA A 60 -14.13 -13.63 10.39
C ALA A 60 -13.74 -14.42 9.13
N GLN A 61 -14.04 -15.72 9.09
CA GLN A 61 -13.86 -16.55 7.89
C GLN A 61 -14.68 -16.03 6.71
N ALA A 62 -15.99 -15.83 6.90
CA ALA A 62 -16.89 -15.40 5.83
C ALA A 62 -16.54 -14.00 5.28
N LEU A 63 -16.06 -13.08 6.12
CA LEU A 63 -15.53 -11.78 5.66
C LEU A 63 -14.24 -11.94 4.86
N THR A 64 -13.36 -12.87 5.26
CA THR A 64 -12.13 -13.18 4.52
C THR A 64 -12.44 -13.78 3.14
N ASP A 65 -13.43 -14.68 3.06
CA ASP A 65 -13.89 -15.28 1.81
C ASP A 65 -14.61 -14.26 0.91
N ALA A 66 -15.31 -13.29 1.51
CA ALA A 66 -15.87 -12.17 0.77
C ALA A 66 -14.78 -11.34 0.10
N VAL A 67 -13.69 -11.01 0.81
CA VAL A 67 -12.52 -10.32 0.22
C VAL A 67 -11.88 -11.18 -0.87
N ARG A 68 -11.75 -12.49 -0.66
CA ARG A 68 -11.23 -13.42 -1.68
C ARG A 68 -12.03 -13.37 -2.99
N SER A 69 -13.36 -13.20 -2.88
CA SER A 69 -14.25 -13.14 -4.04
C SER A 69 -14.34 -11.75 -4.68
N LEU A 70 -14.24 -10.70 -3.86
CA LEU A 70 -14.41 -9.31 -4.28
C LEU A 70 -13.10 -8.64 -4.69
N GLY A 71 -11.93 -9.19 -4.36
CA GLY A 71 -10.63 -8.59 -4.61
C GLY A 71 -10.08 -7.81 -3.40
N LEU A 72 -8.81 -7.39 -3.47
CA LEU A 72 -8.17 -6.63 -2.37
C LEU A 72 -8.62 -5.17 -2.31
N GLU A 73 -9.10 -4.62 -3.42
CA GLU A 73 -9.50 -3.22 -3.58
C GLU A 73 -10.69 -2.82 -2.70
N VAL A 74 -11.47 -3.79 -2.20
CA VAL A 74 -12.57 -3.51 -1.27
C VAL A 74 -12.09 -3.21 0.15
N LEU A 75 -10.81 -3.45 0.45
CA LEU A 75 -10.20 -3.14 1.74
C LEU A 75 -9.90 -1.64 1.86
N PRO A 76 -9.84 -1.09 3.08
CA PRO A 76 -9.60 0.33 3.33
C PRO A 76 -8.12 0.72 3.15
N TRP A 77 -7.59 0.58 1.95
CA TRP A 77 -6.22 0.97 1.62
C TRP A 77 -6.03 2.49 1.80
N SER A 78 -4.97 2.86 2.51
CA SER A 78 -4.52 4.25 2.61
C SER A 78 -3.27 4.45 1.77
N ASP A 79 -3.06 5.68 1.30
CA ASP A 79 -1.83 6.05 0.59
C ASP A 79 -0.57 5.71 1.43
N ALA A 80 -0.64 5.92 2.74
CA ALA A 80 0.45 5.61 3.66
C ALA A 80 0.78 4.10 3.71
N LEU A 81 -0.24 3.24 3.66
CA LEU A 81 -0.06 1.79 3.60
C LEU A 81 0.45 1.35 2.23
N GLY A 82 -0.03 1.97 1.15
CA GLY A 82 0.48 1.77 -0.21
C GLY A 82 1.97 2.09 -0.32
N GLN A 83 2.39 3.25 0.21
CA GLN A 83 3.81 3.65 0.29
C GLN A 83 4.63 2.68 1.14
N TRP A 84 4.11 2.24 2.29
CA TRP A 84 4.79 1.25 3.11
C TRP A 84 4.97 -0.08 2.36
N ARG A 85 3.94 -0.56 1.66
CA ARG A 85 3.99 -1.78 0.85
C ARG A 85 5.01 -1.66 -0.29
N ALA A 86 5.04 -0.51 -0.97
CA ALA A 86 6.01 -0.21 -2.02
C ALA A 86 7.46 -0.16 -1.49
N ARG A 87 7.68 0.38 -0.27
CA ARG A 87 8.99 0.33 0.39
C ARG A 87 9.43 -1.11 0.68
N VAL A 88 8.53 -1.96 1.19
CA VAL A 88 8.85 -3.38 1.46
C VAL A 88 9.21 -4.11 0.16
N ALA A 89 8.39 -3.96 -0.88
CA ALA A 89 8.64 -4.58 -2.18
C ALA A 89 9.94 -4.07 -2.84
N GLY A 90 10.19 -2.76 -2.77
CA GLY A 90 11.45 -2.14 -3.20
C GLY A 90 12.65 -2.76 -2.51
N LEU A 91 12.66 -2.74 -1.18
CA LEU A 91 13.78 -3.25 -0.40
C LEU A 91 13.98 -4.76 -0.58
N ARG A 92 12.90 -5.53 -0.75
CA ARG A 92 12.96 -6.96 -1.09
C ARG A 92 13.67 -7.21 -2.43
N ALA A 93 13.45 -6.35 -3.42
CA ALA A 93 14.10 -6.47 -4.73
C ALA A 93 15.56 -6.01 -4.71
N TRP A 94 15.86 -4.90 -4.00
CA TRP A 94 17.20 -4.30 -3.97
C TRP A 94 18.17 -5.00 -3.01
N MET A 95 17.63 -5.67 -1.98
CA MET A 95 18.37 -6.35 -0.93
C MET A 95 17.71 -7.70 -0.59
N PRO A 96 17.70 -8.67 -1.53
CA PRO A 96 17.04 -9.97 -1.33
C PRO A 96 17.58 -10.75 -0.13
N GLU A 97 18.82 -10.50 0.29
CA GLU A 97 19.44 -11.08 1.49
C GLU A 97 18.71 -10.75 2.80
N LEU A 98 17.83 -9.73 2.81
CA LEU A 98 17.03 -9.38 3.98
C LEU A 98 15.84 -10.32 4.22
N GLY A 99 15.45 -11.13 3.23
CA GLY A 99 14.36 -12.09 3.38
C GLY A 99 12.99 -11.46 3.66
N LEU A 100 12.74 -10.25 3.15
CA LEU A 100 11.45 -9.56 3.31
C LEU A 100 10.31 -10.34 2.66
N PRO A 101 9.10 -10.36 3.27
CA PRO A 101 7.97 -11.09 2.72
C PRO A 101 7.50 -10.46 1.40
N ASP A 102 6.89 -11.29 0.56
CA ASP A 102 6.16 -10.80 -0.61
C ASP A 102 4.78 -10.29 -0.19
N LEU A 103 4.54 -9.00 -0.44
CA LEU A 103 3.28 -8.31 -0.15
C LEU A 103 2.60 -7.84 -1.44
N GLY A 104 2.94 -8.43 -2.59
CA GLY A 104 2.21 -8.25 -3.84
C GLY A 104 0.78 -8.78 -3.74
N ASP A 105 -0.10 -8.31 -4.62
CA ASP A 105 -1.53 -8.62 -4.56
C ASP A 105 -1.79 -10.15 -4.64
N ASP A 106 -1.06 -10.87 -5.49
CA ASP A 106 -1.15 -12.34 -5.60
C ASP A 106 -0.75 -13.05 -4.30
N ALA A 107 0.36 -12.63 -3.69
CA ALA A 107 0.85 -13.20 -2.43
C ALA A 107 -0.12 -12.91 -1.28
N LEU A 108 -0.66 -11.69 -1.20
CA LEU A 108 -1.66 -11.30 -0.21
C LEU A 108 -2.97 -12.07 -0.39
N MET A 109 -3.42 -12.27 -1.64
CA MET A 109 -4.63 -13.05 -1.96
C MET A 109 -4.46 -14.52 -1.57
N ALA A 110 -3.30 -15.11 -1.83
CA ALA A 110 -2.97 -16.48 -1.46
C ALA A 110 -2.93 -16.69 0.07
N THR A 111 -2.61 -15.63 0.83
CA THR A 111 -2.35 -15.72 2.28
C THR A 111 -3.36 -14.98 3.16
N LEU A 112 -4.51 -14.55 2.61
CA LEU A 112 -5.57 -13.81 3.34
C LEU A 112 -5.91 -14.40 4.70
N ASP A 113 -5.96 -15.73 4.79
CA ASP A 113 -6.32 -16.44 6.01
C ASP A 113 -5.32 -16.24 7.16
N HIS A 114 -4.06 -15.94 6.84
CA HIS A 114 -3.00 -15.74 7.82
C HIS A 114 -2.94 -14.29 8.29
N TRP A 115 -2.94 -13.33 7.36
CA TRP A 115 -2.71 -11.92 7.70
C TRP A 115 -4.00 -11.13 7.93
N LEU A 116 -5.08 -11.40 7.17
CA LEU A 116 -6.31 -10.59 7.19
C LEU A 116 -7.37 -11.16 8.14
N ARG A 117 -7.56 -12.49 8.16
CA ARG A 117 -8.59 -13.13 9.00
C ARG A 117 -8.53 -12.70 10.47
N PRO A 118 -7.35 -12.58 11.12
CA PRO A 118 -7.28 -12.08 12.50
C PRO A 118 -7.81 -10.65 12.68
N ALA A 119 -7.70 -9.80 11.66
CA ALA A 119 -8.17 -8.41 11.69
C ALA A 119 -9.70 -8.29 11.69
N PHE A 120 -10.40 -9.34 11.22
CA PHE A 120 -11.86 -9.44 11.26
C PHE A 120 -12.40 -9.98 12.59
N LYS A 121 -11.56 -10.27 13.58
CA LYS A 121 -12.03 -10.74 14.89
C LYS A 121 -13.04 -9.75 15.49
N GLY A 122 -14.24 -10.25 15.79
CA GLY A 122 -15.33 -9.46 16.38
C GLY A 122 -16.08 -8.55 15.38
N LYS A 123 -15.75 -8.61 14.08
CA LYS A 123 -16.41 -7.85 13.02
C LYS A 123 -17.44 -8.71 12.29
N SER A 124 -18.54 -8.10 11.85
CA SER A 124 -19.61 -8.76 11.09
C SER A 124 -19.90 -8.08 9.74
N ARG A 125 -19.13 -7.06 9.40
CA ARG A 125 -19.28 -6.22 8.22
C ARG A 125 -17.91 -5.89 7.67
N LEU A 126 -17.79 -5.74 6.35
CA LEU A 126 -16.53 -5.40 5.71
C LEU A 126 -16.11 -3.96 6.03
N ASP A 127 -17.08 -3.04 6.06
CA ASP A 127 -16.91 -1.62 6.41
C ASP A 127 -16.50 -1.38 7.88
N ALA A 128 -16.56 -2.41 8.73
CA ALA A 128 -16.09 -2.33 10.11
C ALA A 128 -14.56 -2.48 10.21
N LEU A 129 -13.87 -2.93 9.16
CA LEU A 129 -12.42 -2.91 9.09
C LEU A 129 -11.96 -1.50 8.70
N GLY A 130 -11.29 -0.81 9.61
CA GLY A 130 -10.72 0.51 9.35
C GLY A 130 -9.35 0.45 8.69
N ALA A 131 -8.87 1.58 8.17
CA ALA A 131 -7.55 1.69 7.56
C ALA A 131 -6.41 1.34 8.54
N ASP A 132 -6.56 1.70 9.82
CA ASP A 132 -5.59 1.37 10.87
C ASP A 132 -5.57 -0.13 11.19
N ASP A 133 -6.73 -0.79 11.22
CA ASP A 133 -6.83 -2.24 11.40
C ASP A 133 -6.09 -2.97 10.26
N LEU A 134 -6.31 -2.54 9.01
CA LEU A 134 -5.66 -3.10 7.84
C LEU A 134 -4.14 -2.88 7.87
N SER A 135 -3.71 -1.66 8.21
CA SER A 135 -2.30 -1.32 8.35
C SER A 135 -1.61 -2.18 9.42
N ASN A 136 -2.24 -2.34 10.58
CA ASN A 136 -1.72 -3.18 11.66
C ASN A 136 -1.63 -4.65 11.24
N ALA A 137 -2.65 -5.17 10.56
CA ALA A 137 -2.67 -6.54 10.06
C ALA A 137 -1.50 -6.86 9.12
N LEU A 138 -1.23 -5.97 8.16
CA LEU A 138 -0.11 -6.15 7.23
C LEU A 138 1.24 -5.97 7.91
N ARG A 139 1.40 -4.95 8.75
CA ARG A 139 2.66 -4.67 9.47
C ARG A 139 3.03 -5.80 10.43
N ALA A 140 2.06 -6.50 11.00
CA ALA A 140 2.30 -7.67 11.83
C ALA A 140 2.99 -8.83 11.08
N SER A 141 3.02 -8.80 9.75
CA SER A 141 3.75 -9.77 8.92
C SER A 141 5.26 -9.54 8.91
N LEU A 142 5.74 -8.39 9.38
CA LEU A 142 7.17 -8.08 9.52
C LEU A 142 7.54 -8.08 10.99
N ASP A 143 8.58 -8.81 11.35
CA ASP A 143 9.16 -8.70 12.69
C ASP A 143 9.74 -7.30 12.95
N TRP A 144 9.95 -6.98 14.22
CA TRP A 144 10.42 -5.66 14.62
C TRP A 144 11.79 -5.30 14.03
N ALA A 145 12.69 -6.27 13.86
CA ALA A 145 14.03 -6.04 13.32
C ALA A 145 13.96 -5.66 11.83
N LEU A 146 13.11 -6.33 11.05
CA LEU A 146 12.85 -6.00 9.65
C LEU A 146 12.16 -4.65 9.50
N GLN A 147 11.26 -4.28 10.42
CA GLN A 147 10.66 -2.94 10.43
C GLN A 147 11.72 -1.85 10.64
N GLN A 148 12.66 -2.03 11.58
CA GLN A 148 13.76 -1.08 11.78
C GLN A 148 14.67 -0.99 10.54
N LYS A 149 14.99 -2.14 9.92
CA LYS A 149 15.76 -2.16 8.67
C LYS A 149 15.04 -1.44 7.54
N LEU A 150 13.74 -1.62 7.40
CA LEU A 150 12.93 -0.93 6.40
C LEU A 150 12.99 0.59 6.58
N ASP A 151 12.89 1.07 7.82
CA ASP A 151 12.96 2.49 8.13
C ASP A 151 14.33 3.10 7.89
N ALA A 152 15.41 2.36 8.12
CA ALA A 152 16.78 2.80 7.84
C ALA A 152 17.12 2.76 6.33
N LEU A 153 16.79 1.66 5.66
CA LEU A 153 17.26 1.36 4.29
C LEU A 153 16.36 1.94 3.21
N ALA A 154 15.05 2.09 3.48
CA ALA A 154 14.10 2.71 2.58
C ALA A 154 13.28 3.77 3.36
N PRO A 155 13.88 4.91 3.74
CA PRO A 155 13.23 5.87 4.63
C PRO A 155 12.05 6.59 3.93
N VAL A 156 11.06 7.03 4.71
CA VAL A 156 9.93 7.83 4.20
C VAL A 156 10.38 9.23 3.78
N ARG A 157 11.42 9.77 4.44
CA ARG A 157 11.95 11.10 4.17
C ARG A 157 13.47 11.10 4.23
N ILE A 158 14.09 11.98 3.45
CA ILE A 158 15.50 12.30 3.61
C ILE A 158 15.69 13.79 3.85
N THR A 159 16.71 14.12 4.63
CA THR A 159 17.14 15.51 4.82
C THR A 159 17.98 15.93 3.63
N VAL A 160 17.55 16.98 2.93
CA VAL A 160 18.32 17.56 1.82
C VAL A 160 19.26 18.66 2.35
N PRO A 161 20.27 19.12 1.59
CA PRO A 161 21.28 20.08 2.07
C PRO A 161 20.73 21.37 2.70
N SER A 162 19.53 21.80 2.29
CA SER A 162 18.84 22.95 2.91
C SER A 162 18.41 22.72 4.37
N GLY A 163 18.56 21.51 4.90
CA GLY A 163 18.07 21.07 6.20
C GLY A 163 16.58 20.66 6.20
N GLN A 164 15.88 20.75 5.06
CA GLN A 164 14.49 20.31 4.96
C GLN A 164 14.41 18.79 4.81
N ALA A 165 13.43 18.18 5.47
CA ALA A 165 13.07 16.78 5.23
C ALA A 165 12.11 16.70 4.03
N ARG A 166 12.47 15.94 3.00
CA ARG A 166 11.65 15.71 1.80
C ARG A 166 11.16 14.27 1.75
N VAL A 167 9.89 14.09 1.38
CA VAL A 167 9.27 12.76 1.23
C VAL A 167 9.86 12.07 0.01
N ILE A 168 10.14 10.78 0.15
CA ILE A 168 10.43 9.89 -0.97
C ILE A 168 9.13 9.19 -1.35
N ASP A 169 8.80 9.25 -2.63
CA ASP A 169 7.66 8.54 -3.20
C ASP A 169 8.13 7.20 -3.78
N TYR A 170 7.51 6.11 -3.30
CA TYR A 170 7.81 4.74 -3.71
C TYR A 170 6.65 4.21 -4.56
N ALA A 171 6.97 3.62 -5.71
CA ALA A 171 5.98 3.08 -6.61
C ALA A 171 6.36 1.68 -7.10
N ILE A 172 5.34 0.87 -7.38
CA ILE A 172 5.46 -0.43 -8.03
C ILE A 172 4.87 -0.28 -9.44
N GLY A 173 5.55 -0.81 -10.46
CA GLY A 173 5.05 -0.82 -11.82
C GLY A 173 3.98 -1.89 -12.03
N ASP A 174 3.29 -1.81 -13.17
CA ASP A 174 2.29 -2.82 -13.58
C ASP A 174 2.90 -4.22 -13.76
N ASP A 175 4.21 -4.29 -13.94
CA ASP A 175 5.02 -5.52 -13.99
C ASP A 175 5.34 -6.10 -12.60
N GLY A 176 4.83 -5.48 -11.52
CA GLY A 176 5.13 -5.85 -10.14
C GLY A 176 6.53 -5.44 -9.68
N ALA A 177 7.33 -4.79 -10.53
CA ALA A 177 8.69 -4.39 -10.18
C ALA A 177 8.71 -3.00 -9.51
N PRO A 178 9.58 -2.78 -8.51
CA PRO A 178 9.71 -1.46 -7.91
C PRO A 178 10.31 -0.46 -8.90
N ARG A 179 9.66 0.71 -9.01
CA ARG A 179 10.17 1.84 -9.78
C ARG A 179 11.25 2.59 -8.98
N PRO A 180 12.13 3.36 -9.66
CA PRO A 180 13.08 4.23 -8.97
C PRO A 180 12.35 5.16 -7.98
N PRO A 181 12.71 5.19 -6.69
CA PRO A 181 12.05 6.05 -5.72
C PRO A 181 12.28 7.52 -6.05
N VAL A 182 11.22 8.32 -5.98
CA VAL A 182 11.21 9.69 -6.45
C VAL A 182 11.42 10.66 -5.29
N LEU A 183 12.33 11.61 -5.47
CA LEU A 183 12.49 12.77 -4.58
C LEU A 183 12.08 14.04 -5.32
N ALA A 184 10.88 14.52 -5.04
CA ALA A 184 10.42 15.83 -5.49
C ALA A 184 11.00 16.93 -4.60
N VAL A 185 11.90 17.75 -5.14
CA VAL A 185 12.68 18.72 -4.36
C VAL A 185 12.93 19.99 -5.16
N LYS A 186 12.89 21.14 -4.49
CA LYS A 186 13.21 22.40 -5.16
C LYS A 186 14.70 22.46 -5.44
N LEU A 187 15.05 22.88 -6.64
CA LEU A 187 16.43 22.84 -7.14
C LEU A 187 17.43 23.52 -6.20
N GLN A 188 17.06 24.69 -5.68
CA GLN A 188 17.92 25.47 -4.79
C GLN A 188 18.20 24.82 -3.43
N GLU A 189 17.47 23.76 -3.06
CA GLU A 189 17.73 23.01 -1.83
C GLU A 189 18.83 21.96 -1.99
N LEU A 190 19.22 21.67 -3.23
CA LEU A 190 20.28 20.73 -3.58
C LEU A 190 21.60 21.41 -3.92
N PHE A 191 21.70 22.74 -3.87
CA PHE A 191 22.99 23.41 -4.04
C PHE A 191 24.00 22.90 -3.01
N GLY A 192 25.26 22.79 -3.42
CA GLY A 192 26.30 22.15 -2.60
C GLY A 192 26.32 20.63 -2.67
N LEU A 193 25.27 19.97 -3.20
CA LEU A 193 25.21 18.52 -3.30
C LEU A 193 25.78 18.04 -4.62
N ALA A 194 26.86 17.29 -4.53
CA ALA A 194 27.58 16.81 -5.70
C ALA A 194 26.91 15.59 -6.36
N ASP A 195 26.59 14.58 -5.55
CA ASP A 195 26.10 13.28 -6.03
C ASP A 195 24.62 13.08 -5.70
N THR A 196 23.93 12.33 -6.56
CA THR A 196 22.53 11.94 -6.34
C THR A 196 22.40 11.19 -5.00
N PRO A 197 21.49 11.60 -4.09
CA PRO A 197 21.20 10.85 -2.88
C PRO A 197 20.83 9.41 -3.21
N ARG A 198 21.33 8.47 -2.39
CA ARG A 198 21.08 7.04 -2.53
C ARG A 198 20.51 6.48 -1.24
N ILE A 199 19.66 5.47 -1.38
CA ILE A 199 19.11 4.67 -0.28
C ILE A 199 19.57 3.22 -0.42
N ALA A 200 19.11 2.34 0.48
CA ALA A 200 19.48 0.92 0.51
C ALA A 200 21.01 0.73 0.51
N ASP A 201 21.70 1.37 1.47
CA ASP A 201 23.15 1.37 1.61
C ASP A 201 23.90 1.76 0.33
N GLY A 202 23.39 2.78 -0.38
CA GLY A 202 24.02 3.31 -1.59
C GLY A 202 23.64 2.61 -2.89
N ARG A 203 22.89 1.50 -2.83
CA ARG A 203 22.55 0.68 -4.01
C ARG A 203 21.59 1.39 -4.96
N VAL A 204 20.65 2.16 -4.42
CA VAL A 204 19.54 2.73 -5.20
C VAL A 204 19.63 4.25 -5.24
N PRO A 205 19.92 4.86 -6.39
CA PRO A 205 19.83 6.32 -6.54
C PRO A 205 18.38 6.76 -6.57
N LEU A 206 18.09 7.89 -5.94
CA LEU A 206 16.78 8.53 -6.04
C LEU A 206 16.62 9.18 -7.43
N LEU A 207 15.42 9.06 -8.01
CA LEU A 207 15.03 9.84 -9.17
C LEU A 207 14.63 11.24 -8.71
N LEU A 208 15.42 12.24 -9.06
CA LEU A 208 15.18 13.62 -8.66
C LEU A 208 14.16 14.26 -9.59
N HIS A 209 13.00 14.62 -9.05
CA HIS A 209 12.07 15.54 -9.70
C HIS A 209 12.43 16.95 -9.24
N LEU A 210 13.27 17.63 -10.02
CA LEU A 210 13.77 18.96 -9.72
C LEU A 210 12.67 19.98 -9.98
N LEU A 211 12.35 20.76 -8.95
CA LEU A 211 11.25 21.72 -8.97
C LEU A 211 11.76 23.17 -8.93
N SER A 212 10.97 24.07 -9.50
CA SER A 212 11.16 25.51 -9.36
C SER A 212 10.83 25.98 -7.94
N PRO A 213 11.12 27.24 -7.58
CA PRO A 213 10.74 27.78 -6.28
C PRO A 213 9.24 27.72 -5.99
N ALA A 214 8.43 27.78 -7.05
CA ALA A 214 6.97 27.67 -7.01
C ALA A 214 6.46 26.21 -7.08
N GLY A 215 7.35 25.21 -7.05
CA GLY A 215 6.99 23.79 -7.07
C GLY A 215 6.64 23.24 -8.46
N ARG A 216 6.94 23.96 -9.54
CA ARG A 216 6.69 23.48 -10.90
C ARG A 216 7.83 22.54 -11.35
N PRO A 217 7.54 21.44 -12.07
CA PRO A 217 8.57 20.58 -12.64
C PRO A 217 9.53 21.35 -13.54
N LEU A 218 10.84 21.10 -13.38
CA LEU A 218 11.91 21.65 -14.23
C LEU A 218 12.62 20.55 -15.01
N GLN A 219 13.11 19.54 -14.29
CA GLN A 219 13.91 18.47 -14.85
C GLN A 219 13.72 17.21 -14.03
N VAL A 220 13.78 16.06 -14.70
CA VAL A 220 13.91 14.75 -14.04
C VAL A 220 15.32 14.23 -14.30
N THR A 221 16.02 13.79 -13.25
CA THR A 221 17.36 13.19 -13.40
C THR A 221 17.64 12.15 -12.32
N ALA A 222 18.34 11.07 -12.69
CA ALA A 222 18.94 10.12 -11.75
C ALA A 222 20.44 10.42 -11.52
N ASP A 223 21.01 11.38 -12.25
CA ASP A 223 22.41 11.79 -12.18
C ASP A 223 22.47 13.31 -11.98
N LEU A 224 22.59 13.71 -10.71
CA LEU A 224 22.67 15.11 -10.30
C LEU A 224 23.97 15.77 -10.78
N ARG A 225 25.07 15.01 -10.83
CA ARG A 225 26.38 15.50 -11.27
C ARG A 225 26.35 15.88 -12.73
N SER A 226 25.87 14.98 -13.59
CA SER A 226 25.69 15.27 -15.03
C SER A 226 24.71 16.42 -15.26
N PHE A 227 23.68 16.56 -14.43
CA PHE A 227 22.75 17.70 -14.50
C PHE A 227 23.48 19.02 -14.25
N TRP A 228 24.32 19.11 -13.21
CA TRP A 228 25.11 20.31 -12.92
C TRP A 228 26.09 20.66 -14.04
N ASP A 229 26.76 19.66 -14.61
CA ASP A 229 27.76 19.86 -15.66
C ASP A 229 27.15 20.30 -17.00
N ARG A 230 25.98 19.76 -17.36
CA ARG A 230 25.46 19.85 -18.74
C ARG A 230 24.18 20.63 -18.89
N THR A 231 23.29 20.59 -17.89
CA THR A 231 21.91 21.12 -18.02
C THR A 231 21.69 22.38 -17.19
N TRP A 232 22.48 22.57 -16.13
CA TRP A 232 22.31 23.69 -15.20
C TRP A 232 22.38 25.07 -15.86
N SER A 233 23.30 25.28 -16.79
CA SER A 233 23.49 26.60 -17.43
C SER A 233 22.22 27.11 -18.13
N GLU A 234 21.50 26.21 -18.80
CA GLU A 234 20.24 26.50 -19.47
C GLU A 234 19.11 26.76 -18.47
N VAL A 235 18.95 25.87 -17.49
CA VAL A 235 17.94 26.01 -16.41
C VAL A 235 18.17 27.31 -15.64
N ARG A 236 19.41 27.64 -15.29
CA ARG A 236 19.79 28.87 -14.61
C ARG A 236 19.36 30.11 -15.41
N ARG A 237 19.61 30.14 -16.72
CA ARG A 237 19.23 31.27 -17.60
C ARG A 237 17.72 31.49 -17.59
N GLU A 238 16.94 30.41 -17.73
CA GLU A 238 15.48 30.47 -17.69
C GLU A 238 14.97 30.93 -16.31
N MET A 239 15.47 30.30 -15.24
CA MET A 239 15.01 30.55 -13.88
C MET A 239 15.37 31.95 -13.38
N LYS A 240 16.51 32.51 -13.81
CA LYS A 240 16.89 33.90 -13.48
C LYS A 240 15.88 34.92 -13.99
N GLY A 241 15.27 34.68 -15.15
CA GLY A 241 14.19 35.54 -15.69
C GLY A 241 12.86 35.34 -14.97
N ARG A 242 12.45 34.09 -14.73
CA ARG A 242 11.15 33.76 -14.11
C ARG A 242 11.09 34.04 -12.61
N TYR A 243 12.22 33.89 -11.91
CA TYR A 243 12.31 33.97 -10.44
C TYR A 243 13.50 34.83 -10.00
N PRO A 244 13.52 36.15 -10.31
CA PRO A 244 14.70 37.00 -10.10
C PRO A 244 15.10 37.20 -8.62
N ARG A 245 14.19 36.90 -7.67
CA ARG A 245 14.44 37.01 -6.21
C ARG A 245 15.07 35.76 -5.58
N HIS A 246 15.27 34.70 -6.37
CA HIS A 246 15.87 33.44 -5.91
C HIS A 246 17.35 33.33 -6.33
N PRO A 247 18.17 32.56 -5.60
CA PRO A 247 19.58 32.37 -5.95
C PRO A 247 19.74 31.47 -7.18
N TRP A 248 20.46 31.97 -8.18
CA TRP A 248 20.81 31.25 -9.43
C TRP A 248 22.32 31.34 -9.66
N PRO A 249 23.12 30.64 -8.83
CA PRO A 249 24.58 30.78 -8.79
C PRO A 249 25.24 30.34 -10.10
N GLU A 250 26.42 30.90 -10.40
CA GLU A 250 27.24 30.39 -11.50
C GLU A 250 27.80 29.01 -11.17
N ASP A 251 28.26 28.87 -9.94
CA ASP A 251 28.77 27.64 -9.37
C ASP A 251 27.72 27.01 -8.43
N PRO A 252 26.96 25.99 -8.89
CA PRO A 252 25.99 25.30 -8.04
C PRO A 252 26.65 24.36 -7.02
N TRP A 253 27.92 23.99 -7.22
CA TRP A 253 28.66 23.03 -6.40
C TRP A 253 29.06 23.60 -5.05
N ASN A 254 29.29 24.91 -4.97
CA ASN A 254 29.71 25.60 -3.75
C ASN A 254 28.65 26.58 -3.23
N ALA A 255 27.48 26.62 -3.86
CA ALA A 255 26.41 27.51 -3.45
C ALA A 255 25.72 27.02 -2.17
N VAL A 256 25.38 27.97 -1.29
CA VAL A 256 24.67 27.68 -0.04
C VAL A 256 23.23 27.24 -0.38
N PRO A 257 22.81 26.03 0.03
CA PRO A 257 21.45 25.56 -0.18
C PRO A 257 20.44 26.38 0.62
N THR A 258 19.25 26.62 0.06
CA THR A 258 18.21 27.36 0.75
C THR A 258 16.82 26.93 0.31
N HIS A 259 15.87 26.91 1.22
CA HIS A 259 14.45 26.75 0.89
C HIS A 259 13.72 28.10 0.75
N ARG A 260 14.36 29.22 1.11
CA ARG A 260 13.75 30.55 1.16
C ARG A 260 14.20 31.44 -0.01
N ALA A 261 13.36 32.42 -0.34
CA ALA A 261 13.81 33.56 -1.14
C ALA A 261 14.82 34.41 -0.35
N ARG A 262 15.65 35.21 -1.02
CA ARG A 262 16.57 36.13 -0.31
C ARG A 262 15.77 37.07 0.61
N PRO A 263 16.20 37.29 1.88
CA PRO A 263 15.58 38.29 2.74
C PRO A 263 15.61 39.67 2.09
N ARG A 264 14.62 40.51 2.38
CA ARG A 264 14.73 41.94 2.07
C ARG A 264 15.91 42.50 2.88
N GLY A 265 16.86 43.13 2.18
CA GLY A 265 17.73 44.11 2.81
C GLY A 265 16.93 45.34 3.22
#